data_AF-A0A8J3FIS3-F1
#
_entry.id   AF-A0A8J3FIS3-F1
#
_cell.length_a   1.000
_cell.length_b   1.000
_cell.length_c   1.000
_cell.angle_alpha   90.00
_cell.angle_beta   90.00
_cell.angle_gamma   90.00
#
_symmetry.space_group_name_H-M   'P 1'
#
loop_
_entity.id
_entity.type
_entity.pdbx_description
1 polymer ?
#
loop_
_entity_poly.entity_id
_entity_poly.type
_entity_poly.pdbx_seq_one_letter_code
_entity_poly.pdbx_strand_id
1 'polypeptide(L)' 'MFEHKLLGFHFEFLYFFHSKNIQLIMGKGDKKTKRGKIHRGTYGTRRPRIKKKRSVENKIDIDNKAKVK' A
#
# COMPACT_ATOMS: atom_id res chain seq x y z
N MET A 1 -5.04 -25.24 -30.93
CA MET A 1 -4.07 -25.25 -29.81
C MET A 1 -3.65 -23.83 -29.38
N PHE A 2 -4.57 -22.86 -29.24
CA PHE A 2 -4.18 -21.47 -28.92
C PHE A 2 -5.14 -20.70 -28.00
N GLU A 3 -6.00 -21.38 -27.24
CA GLU A 3 -6.98 -20.72 -26.36
C GLU A 3 -6.76 -20.99 -24.86
N HIS A 4 -6.12 -22.11 -24.49
CA HIS A 4 -5.92 -22.49 -23.09
C HIS A 4 -4.84 -21.68 -22.34
N LYS A 5 -4.16 -20.72 -22.98
CA LYS A 5 -3.12 -19.89 -22.35
C LYS A 5 -3.61 -18.52 -21.84
N LEU A 6 -4.76 -18.03 -22.32
CA LEU A 6 -5.29 -16.72 -21.91
C LEU A 6 -6.13 -16.79 -20.63
N LEU A 7 -6.85 -17.88 -20.40
CA LEU A 7 -7.63 -18.10 -19.18
C LEU A 7 -6.75 -18.30 -17.92
N GLY A 8 -5.55 -18.86 -18.06
CA GLY A 8 -4.60 -19.03 -16.95
C GLY A 8 -3.99 -17.72 -16.47
N PHE A 9 -3.72 -16.77 -17.38
CA PHE A 9 -3.06 -15.51 -17.02
C PHE A 9 -3.97 -14.55 -16.25
N HIS A 10 -5.28 -14.60 -16.49
CA HIS A 10 -6.25 -13.77 -15.78
C HIS A 10 -6.63 -14.33 -14.39
N PHE A 11 -6.60 -15.65 -14.22
CA PHE A 11 -6.90 -16.32 -12.96
C PHE A 11 -5.80 -16.09 -11.89
N GLU A 12 -4.52 -16.09 -12.30
CA GLU A 12 -3.38 -15.78 -11.43
C GLU A 12 -3.34 -14.30 -11.01
N PHE A 13 -3.75 -13.39 -11.91
CA PHE A 13 -3.73 -11.95 -11.63
C PHE A 13 -4.75 -11.54 -10.55
N LEU A 14 -5.90 -12.23 -10.47
CA LEU A 14 -6.92 -11.98 -9.44
C LEU A 14 -6.58 -12.64 -8.09
N TYR A 15 -5.84 -13.75 -8.08
CA TYR A 15 -5.39 -14.41 -6.84
C TYR A 15 -4.33 -13.62 -6.06
N PHE A 16 -3.57 -12.74 -6.73
CA PHE A 16 -2.66 -11.81 -6.05
C PHE A 16 -3.39 -10.72 -5.23
N PHE A 17 -4.62 -10.36 -5.60
CA PHE A 17 -5.38 -9.30 -4.93
C PHE A 17 -6.30 -9.80 -3.80
N HIS A 18 -6.59 -11.11 -3.75
CA HIS A 18 -7.51 -11.72 -2.78
C HIS A 18 -6.81 -12.18 -1.48
N SER A 19 -5.91 -11.36 -0.93
CA SER A 19 -5.31 -11.60 0.41
C SER A 19 -5.49 -10.37 1.30
N LYS A 20 -6.74 -10.00 1.55
CA LYS A 20 -7.10 -8.90 2.46
C LYS A 20 -8.09 -9.28 3.55
N ASN A 21 -8.13 -10.55 3.98
CA ASN A 21 -8.98 -10.97 5.09
C ASN A 21 -8.28 -11.85 6.14
N ILE A 22 -7.02 -11.54 6.47
CA ILE A 22 -6.37 -12.06 7.68
C ILE A 22 -5.98 -10.88 8.60
N GLN A 23 -6.96 -10.34 9.31
CA GLN A 23 -6.71 -9.56 10.54
C GLN A 23 -7.47 -10.11 11.76
N LEU A 24 -8.20 -11.23 11.60
CA LEU A 24 -9.04 -11.80 12.66
C LEU A 24 -8.27 -12.74 13.63
N ILE A 25 -7.03 -13.12 13.32
CA ILE A 25 -6.28 -14.12 14.12
C ILE A 25 -5.33 -13.49 15.15
N MET A 26 -4.81 -12.28 14.93
CA MET A 26 -3.79 -11.71 15.83
C MET A 26 -4.37 -10.98 17.04
N GLY A 27 -3.86 -11.24 18.24
CA GLY A 27 -4.31 -10.60 19.49
C GLY A 27 -4.02 -9.09 19.58
N LYS A 28 -4.86 -8.36 20.33
CA LYS A 28 -4.66 -6.92 20.62
C LYS A 28 -3.45 -6.65 21.53
N GLY A 29 -2.98 -7.68 22.26
CA GLY A 29 -1.88 -7.56 23.23
C GLY A 29 -0.48 -7.49 22.62
N ASP A 30 -0.26 -8.07 21.44
CA ASP A 30 1.07 -8.09 20.82
C ASP A 30 1.42 -6.73 20.19
N LYS A 31 2.30 -6.01 20.88
CA LYS A 31 2.81 -4.68 20.52
C LYS A 31 3.52 -4.62 19.16
N LYS A 32 4.06 -5.75 18.65
CA LYS A 32 4.79 -5.79 17.39
C LYS A 32 3.86 -5.88 16.18
N THR A 33 2.65 -6.41 16.36
CA THR A 33 1.68 -6.64 15.29
C THR A 33 0.96 -5.38 14.81
N LYS A 34 0.32 -5.47 13.64
CA LYS A 34 -0.51 -4.38 13.12
C LYS A 34 -1.71 -4.12 14.04
N ARG A 35 -2.42 -5.16 14.49
CA ARG A 35 -3.59 -5.04 15.38
C ARG A 35 -3.24 -4.49 16.76
N GLY A 36 -2.16 -4.95 17.38
CA GLY A 36 -1.72 -4.39 18.66
C GLY A 36 -1.24 -2.93 18.55
N LYS A 37 -0.63 -2.55 17.42
CA LYS A 37 -0.30 -1.14 17.15
C LYS A 37 -1.53 -0.27 16.93
N ILE A 38 -2.58 -0.80 16.28
CA ILE A 38 -3.87 -0.11 16.13
C ILE A 38 -4.51 0.11 17.51
N HIS A 39 -4.59 -0.95 18.33
CA HIS A 39 -5.19 -0.88 19.66
C HIS A 39 -4.50 0.13 20.58
N ARG A 40 -3.16 0.19 20.54
CA ARG A 40 -2.37 1.14 21.34
C ARG A 40 -2.23 2.53 20.71
N GLY A 41 -2.71 2.75 19.48
CA GLY A 41 -2.55 4.02 18.75
C GLY A 41 -1.14 4.32 18.21
N THR A 42 -0.15 3.45 18.43
CA THR A 42 1.25 3.66 18.00
C THR A 42 1.48 3.40 16.51
N TYR A 43 2.59 3.92 15.96
CA TYR A 43 3.00 3.74 14.57
C TYR A 43 4.34 2.99 14.47
N GLY A 44 4.66 2.47 13.27
CA GLY A 44 5.96 1.88 12.97
C GLY A 44 5.90 1.05 11.69
N THR A 45 6.93 0.24 11.41
CA THR A 45 7.07 -0.48 10.14
C THR A 45 5.82 -1.25 9.71
N ARG A 46 5.17 -1.96 10.64
CA ARG A 46 3.94 -2.75 10.37
C ARG A 46 2.62 -1.95 10.38
N ARG A 47 2.63 -0.70 10.86
CA ARG A 47 1.50 0.25 10.82
C ARG A 47 2.03 1.63 10.39
N PRO A 48 2.40 1.80 9.11
CA PRO A 48 2.94 3.06 8.63
C PRO A 48 1.84 4.13 8.60
N ARG A 49 2.23 5.39 8.83
CA ARG A 49 1.37 6.53 8.49
C ARG A 49 1.35 6.63 6.98
N ILE A 50 0.16 6.57 6.39
CA ILE A 50 0.00 7.01 5.00
C ILE A 50 0.36 8.50 5.00
N LYS A 51 1.55 8.83 4.50
CA LYS A 51 1.94 10.24 4.31
C LYS A 51 0.93 10.84 3.34
N LYS A 52 0.37 12.00 3.67
CA LYS A 52 -0.47 12.74 2.72
C LYS A 52 0.35 12.92 1.45
N LYS A 53 -0.16 12.45 0.31
CA LYS A 53 0.47 12.71 -0.98
C LYS A 53 0.52 14.22 -1.13
N ARG A 54 1.70 14.79 -1.44
CA ARG A 54 1.78 16.20 -1.84
C ARG A 54 0.81 16.40 -3.00
N SER A 55 -0.05 17.40 -2.89
CA SER A 55 -0.97 17.76 -3.97
C SER A 55 -0.16 18.15 -5.21
N VAL A 56 -0.77 18.08 -6.41
CA VAL A 56 -0.05 18.32 -7.66
C VAL A 56 0.51 19.74 -7.71
N GLU A 57 -0.18 20.69 -7.08
CA GLU A 57 0.22 22.09 -6.95
C GLU A 57 1.55 22.22 -6.19
N ASN A 58 1.76 21.41 -5.14
CA ASN A 58 3.00 21.37 -4.36
C ASN A 58 4.17 20.64 -5.06
N LYS A 59 3.94 20.04 -6.24
CA LYS A 59 4.99 19.38 -7.03
C LYS A 59 5.57 20.31 -8.10
N ILE A 60 4.84 21.34 -8.49
CA ILE A 60 5.25 22.28 -9.53
C ILE A 60 5.81 23.51 -8.80
N ASP A 61 7.01 23.40 -8.24
CA ASP A 61 7.77 24.58 -7.80
C ASP A 61 8.23 25.32 -9.07
N ILE A 62 7.47 26.35 -9.47
CA ILE A 62 7.75 27.20 -10.63
C ILE A 62 9.08 27.97 -10.44
N ASP A 63 9.47 28.20 -9.18
CA ASP A 63 10.66 28.97 -8.79
C ASP A 63 11.98 28.32 -9.21
N ASN A 64 12.01 26.99 -9.40
CA ASN A 64 13.19 26.25 -9.86
C ASN A 64 13.24 26.05 -11.39
N LYS A 65 12.41 26.77 -12.16
CA LYS A 65 12.50 26.70 -13.62
C LYS A 65 13.84 27.29 -14.06
N ALA A 66 14.73 26.43 -14.57
CA ALA A 66 16.04 26.82 -15.08
C ALA A 66 15.91 27.99 -16.07
N LYS A 67 16.45 29.17 -15.71
CA LYS A 67 16.62 30.26 -16.66
C LYS A 67 17.65 29.82 -17.69
N VAL A 68 17.22 29.70 -18.93
CA VAL A 68 18.11 29.57 -20.09
C VAL A 68 18.99 30.81 -20.11
N LYS A 69 20.31 30.59 -20.09
CA LYS A 69 21.32 31.66 -20.07
C LYS A 69 21.48 32.29 -21.45
#